data_AF-A0AAE0BE33-F1
#
_entry.id   AF-A0AAE0BE33-F1
#
_cell.length_a   1.000
_cell.length_b   1.000
_cell.length_c   1.000
_cell.angle_alpha   90.00
_cell.angle_beta   90.00
_cell.angle_gamma   90.00
#
_symmetry.space_group_name_H-M   'P 1'
#
loop_
_entity.id
_entity.type
_entity.pdbx_description
1 polymer ?
#
loop_
_entity_poly.entity_id
_entity_poly.type
_entity_poly.pdbx_seq_one_letter_code
_entity_poly.pdbx_strand_id
1 'polypeptide(L)'
;MVGPLQVLGPTLVSFKSHIGSVQLLTLAKVVSWAGLPLGSMMSLACLHHNVGVAMTSPFYREFLVKMISPFVCAAAFSAVYLYNNWLLARTVSTDKEGGKETDEAFVHLRNTFMAKSVTLGLFVLQFLHPIVGTAALELFHCNKFKLDDPNDDNQSWLNLDRSTECFTPSWWGYASVSIFMIVFYILALPTAMAIGLSWLKTNRGYKVKMDPMTWAMAPASWQRFMPEEQLKLLNSETMDVVLYCRKEYVEERGEHTFVKVALGVELEGSAVTTILIQDDGSELKHHNSLLDQSVVTFYFGELYNSFEPMYHYWNSVIILRLLAQTGLVVIMKIFTTDQYAIMYALAVAMATVLLQAKFAPYKGAMADRVELLCSLDVMVVLFVFVMSEKADPEDYNKQSASDALFAVQMLLGLYIVWIMIPFVKEEFLEVEGKVLAMVRKSVLNVQKRLSRQSKAKEESKVAEEET
;
A
#
# COMPACT_ATOMS: atom_id res chain seq x y z
N MET A 1 -10.37 -55.53 41.25
CA MET A 1 -9.67 -54.34 41.83
C MET A 1 -9.31 -53.44 40.67
N VAL A 2 -10.16 -52.46 40.40
CA VAL A 2 -10.02 -51.47 39.33
C VAL A 2 -10.13 -50.12 40.04
N GLY A 3 -9.05 -49.33 40.01
CA GLY A 3 -9.00 -47.97 40.56
C GLY A 3 -9.06 -46.94 39.43
N PRO A 4 -9.73 -45.78 39.63
CA PRO A 4 -10.08 -44.90 38.53
C PRO A 4 -8.95 -43.89 38.20
N LEU A 5 -8.64 -43.78 36.90
CA LEU A 5 -7.92 -42.64 36.32
C LEU A 5 -8.93 -41.52 36.07
N GLN A 6 -9.04 -40.58 37.00
CA GLN A 6 -9.72 -39.29 36.81
C GLN A 6 -8.89 -38.22 37.49
N VAL A 7 -8.18 -37.38 36.73
CA VAL A 7 -8.01 -35.92 36.94
C VAL A 7 -7.18 -35.40 35.74
N LEU A 8 -7.84 -34.91 34.68
CA LEU A 8 -7.32 -33.94 33.69
C LEU A 8 -8.44 -33.61 32.69
N GLY A 9 -9.59 -33.14 33.20
CA GLY A 9 -10.82 -32.95 32.43
C GLY A 9 -11.38 -31.52 32.33
N PRO A 10 -11.36 -30.68 33.40
CA PRO A 10 -12.15 -29.43 33.37
C PRO A 10 -11.43 -28.17 32.86
N THR A 11 -10.10 -28.10 32.87
CA THR A 11 -9.38 -26.84 32.52
C THR A 11 -9.26 -26.60 31.02
N LEU A 12 -9.17 -27.65 30.20
CA LEU A 12 -9.06 -27.52 28.74
C LEU A 12 -10.38 -27.14 28.05
N VAL A 13 -11.53 -27.50 28.64
CA VAL A 13 -12.86 -27.16 28.09
C VAL A 13 -13.20 -25.69 28.36
N SER A 14 -12.81 -25.15 29.52
CA SER A 14 -12.99 -23.73 29.85
C SER A 14 -12.12 -22.80 28.99
N PHE A 15 -10.89 -23.21 28.66
CA PHE A 15 -10.00 -22.41 27.81
C PHE A 15 -10.50 -22.29 26.36
N LYS A 16 -11.14 -23.34 25.84
CA LYS A 16 -11.71 -23.36 24.48
C LYS A 16 -12.95 -22.47 24.37
N SER A 17 -13.76 -22.37 25.42
CA SER A 17 -14.93 -21.47 25.46
C SER A 17 -14.52 -20.00 25.63
N HIS A 18 -13.43 -19.72 26.35
CA HIS A 18 -12.89 -18.37 26.48
C HIS A 18 -12.25 -17.83 25.20
N ILE A 19 -11.54 -18.66 24.43
CA ILE A 19 -10.97 -18.23 23.13
C ILE A 19 -12.09 -17.97 22.11
N GLY A 20 -13.11 -18.84 22.05
CA GLY A 20 -14.25 -18.65 21.14
C GLY A 20 -15.05 -17.38 21.46
N SER A 21 -15.26 -17.08 22.75
CA SER A 21 -15.96 -15.86 23.17
C SER A 21 -15.13 -14.59 22.96
N VAL A 22 -13.80 -14.62 23.17
CA VAL A 22 -12.92 -13.47 22.87
C VAL A 22 -12.87 -13.20 21.36
N GLN A 23 -12.80 -14.23 20.52
CA GLN A 23 -12.82 -14.10 19.05
C GLN A 23 -14.16 -13.59 18.51
N LEU A 24 -15.29 -14.08 19.04
CA LEU A 24 -16.62 -13.57 18.68
C LEU A 24 -16.80 -12.11 19.12
N LEU A 25 -16.26 -11.73 20.29
CA LEU A 25 -16.31 -10.36 20.79
C LEU A 25 -15.39 -9.42 19.99
N THR A 26 -14.27 -9.91 19.47
CA THR A 26 -13.39 -9.12 18.58
C THR A 26 -14.01 -8.97 17.20
N LEU A 27 -14.61 -10.02 16.62
CA LEU A 27 -15.34 -9.93 15.35
C LEU A 27 -16.57 -9.02 15.46
N ALA A 28 -17.36 -9.14 16.52
CA ALA A 28 -18.51 -8.27 16.76
C ALA A 28 -18.08 -6.81 16.98
N LYS A 29 -16.95 -6.57 17.64
CA LYS A 29 -16.37 -5.22 17.78
C LYS A 29 -15.80 -4.70 16.46
N VAL A 30 -15.10 -5.51 15.65
CA VAL A 30 -14.59 -5.09 14.35
C VAL A 30 -15.73 -4.75 13.37
N VAL A 31 -16.81 -5.55 13.36
CA VAL A 31 -18.01 -5.27 12.55
C VAL A 31 -18.78 -4.05 13.07
N SER A 32 -18.87 -3.86 14.39
CA SER A 32 -19.45 -2.65 14.99
C SER A 32 -18.59 -1.39 14.72
N TRP A 33 -17.26 -1.53 14.63
CA TRP A 33 -16.33 -0.45 14.32
C TRP A 33 -16.24 -0.13 12.82
N ALA A 34 -16.58 -1.07 11.93
CA ALA A 34 -16.81 -0.76 10.52
C ALA A 34 -18.01 0.19 10.30
N GLY A 35 -18.88 0.36 11.31
CA GLY A 35 -19.94 1.38 11.35
C GLY A 35 -19.52 2.75 11.94
N LEU A 36 -18.36 2.86 12.60
CA LEU A 36 -17.79 4.13 13.11
C LEU A 36 -17.20 5.11 12.08
N PRO A 37 -16.95 4.78 10.78
CA PRO A 37 -16.56 5.78 9.79
C PRO A 37 -17.57 6.94 9.70
N LEU A 38 -18.86 6.68 9.92
CA LEU A 38 -19.89 7.73 9.88
C LEU A 38 -19.73 8.77 11.02
N GLY A 39 -19.38 8.34 12.24
CA GLY A 39 -19.20 9.24 13.38
C GLY A 39 -17.92 10.09 13.29
N SER A 40 -16.85 9.50 12.77
CA SER A 40 -15.59 10.22 12.49
C SER A 40 -15.71 11.17 11.30
N MET A 41 -16.49 10.81 10.27
CA MET A 41 -16.86 11.72 9.19
C MET A 41 -17.69 12.92 9.68
N MET A 42 -18.58 12.73 10.65
CA MET A 42 -19.30 13.86 11.29
C MET A 42 -18.37 14.80 12.07
N SER A 43 -17.35 14.29 12.78
CA SER A 43 -16.36 15.15 13.44
C SER A 43 -15.45 15.89 12.46
N LEU A 44 -15.13 15.27 11.32
CA LEU A 44 -14.44 15.92 10.20
C LEU A 44 -15.28 17.07 9.62
N ALA A 45 -16.59 16.89 9.48
CA ALA A 45 -17.50 17.95 9.06
C ALA A 45 -17.54 19.12 10.06
N CYS A 46 -17.42 18.85 11.37
CA CYS A 46 -17.29 19.90 12.39
C CYS A 46 -15.94 20.63 12.32
N LEU A 47 -14.84 19.93 12.04
CA LEU A 47 -13.53 20.54 11.81
C LEU A 47 -13.54 21.43 10.55
N HIS A 48 -14.22 20.97 9.49
CA HIS A 48 -14.46 21.73 8.26
C HIS A 48 -15.20 23.05 8.54
N HIS A 49 -16.19 23.01 9.44
CA HIS A 49 -16.96 24.21 9.75
C HIS A 49 -16.11 25.29 10.43
N ASN A 50 -15.24 24.91 11.37
CA ASN A 50 -14.41 25.86 12.13
C ASN A 50 -13.26 26.46 11.30
N VAL A 51 -12.62 25.67 10.44
CA VAL A 51 -11.58 26.21 9.52
C VAL A 51 -12.19 27.16 8.50
N GLY A 52 -13.44 26.90 8.07
CA GLY A 52 -14.15 27.73 7.10
C GLY A 52 -14.59 29.11 7.59
N VAL A 53 -14.67 29.35 8.91
CA VAL A 53 -15.07 30.65 9.48
C VAL A 53 -13.91 31.66 9.52
N ALA A 54 -12.66 31.18 9.51
CA ALA A 54 -11.47 32.05 9.57
C ALA A 54 -11.05 32.63 8.21
N MET A 55 -11.59 32.11 7.10
CA MET A 55 -11.23 32.56 5.75
C MET A 55 -12.30 33.48 5.16
N THR A 56 -11.88 34.69 4.78
CA THR A 56 -12.79 35.75 4.31
C THR A 56 -13.30 35.53 2.88
N SER A 57 -12.61 34.73 2.05
CA SER A 57 -13.11 34.41 0.70
C SER A 57 -13.84 33.05 0.68
N PRO A 58 -15.03 32.97 0.07
CA PRO A 58 -15.73 31.70 -0.14
C PRO A 58 -14.91 30.71 -0.99
N PHE A 59 -14.10 31.23 -1.92
CA PHE A 59 -13.15 30.49 -2.73
C PHE A 59 -12.25 29.55 -1.91
N TYR A 60 -11.44 30.11 -1.00
CA TYR A 60 -10.47 29.31 -0.25
C TYR A 60 -11.15 28.25 0.61
N ARG A 61 -12.36 28.52 1.11
CA ARG A 61 -13.11 27.55 1.90
C ARG A 61 -13.46 26.32 1.08
N GLU A 62 -14.09 26.48 -0.08
CA GLU A 62 -14.50 25.32 -0.89
C GLU A 62 -13.30 24.60 -1.50
N PHE A 63 -12.33 25.37 -1.98
CA PHE A 63 -11.13 24.80 -2.58
C PHE A 63 -10.29 24.02 -1.55
N LEU A 64 -9.92 24.63 -0.43
CA LEU A 64 -9.08 23.95 0.57
C LEU A 64 -9.79 22.76 1.19
N VAL A 65 -11.11 22.82 1.39
CA VAL A 65 -11.89 21.68 1.85
C VAL A 65 -11.76 20.51 0.87
N LYS A 66 -11.95 20.74 -0.44
CA LYS A 66 -11.79 19.69 -1.46
C LYS A 66 -10.36 19.13 -1.52
N MET A 67 -9.35 19.98 -1.34
CA MET A 67 -7.94 19.58 -1.42
C MET A 67 -7.42 18.87 -0.15
N ILE A 68 -7.84 19.32 1.04
CA ILE A 68 -7.36 18.82 2.34
C ILE A 68 -8.12 17.58 2.78
N SER A 69 -9.43 17.49 2.49
CA SER A 69 -10.28 16.37 2.93
C SER A 69 -9.66 15.00 2.64
N PRO A 70 -9.09 14.74 1.45
CA PRO A 70 -8.34 13.53 1.17
C PRO A 70 -7.24 13.16 2.16
N PHE A 71 -6.42 14.11 2.59
CA PHE A 71 -5.34 13.85 3.55
C PHE A 71 -5.87 13.57 4.93
N VAL A 72 -6.89 14.30 5.34
CA VAL A 72 -7.47 14.08 6.66
C VAL A 72 -8.12 12.70 6.69
N CYS A 73 -8.80 12.28 5.61
CA CYS A 73 -9.30 10.92 5.45
C CYS A 73 -8.15 9.90 5.47
N ALA A 74 -7.11 10.07 4.65
CA ALA A 74 -5.97 9.15 4.58
C ALA A 74 -5.23 9.04 5.93
N ALA A 75 -5.03 10.16 6.62
CA ALA A 75 -4.43 10.23 7.94
C ALA A 75 -5.32 9.58 9.00
N ALA A 76 -6.64 9.80 8.94
CA ALA A 76 -7.59 9.15 9.84
C ALA A 76 -7.62 7.63 9.64
N PHE A 77 -7.71 7.16 8.40
CA PHE A 77 -7.64 5.72 8.08
C PHE A 77 -6.31 5.11 8.54
N SER A 78 -5.20 5.80 8.26
CA SER A 78 -3.87 5.38 8.72
C SER A 78 -3.80 5.33 10.24
N ALA A 79 -4.31 6.35 10.94
CA ALA A 79 -4.32 6.40 12.40
C ALA A 79 -5.19 5.29 13.02
N VAL A 80 -6.38 5.03 12.47
CA VAL A 80 -7.26 3.93 12.90
C VAL A 80 -6.57 2.58 12.68
N TYR A 81 -5.91 2.40 11.52
CA TYR A 81 -5.16 1.19 11.22
C TYR A 81 -3.95 1.01 12.16
N LEU A 82 -3.16 2.06 12.38
CA LEU A 82 -2.05 2.08 13.35
C LEU A 82 -2.53 1.77 14.77
N TYR A 83 -3.65 2.36 15.19
CA TYR A 83 -4.21 2.15 16.52
C TYR A 83 -4.68 0.70 16.74
N ASN A 84 -5.46 0.15 15.80
CA ASN A 84 -5.94 -1.23 15.89
C ASN A 84 -4.80 -2.24 15.96
N ASN A 85 -3.73 -2.01 15.19
CA ASN A 85 -2.57 -2.90 15.18
C ASN A 85 -1.66 -2.70 16.39
N TRP A 86 -1.53 -1.48 16.90
CA TRP A 86 -0.86 -1.23 18.19
C TRP A 86 -1.58 -1.95 19.34
N LEU A 87 -2.91 -1.95 19.34
CA LEU A 87 -3.70 -2.72 20.32
C LEU A 87 -3.40 -4.23 20.21
N LEU A 88 -3.40 -4.79 19.00
CA LEU A 88 -3.06 -6.20 18.77
C LEU A 88 -1.63 -6.53 19.25
N ALA A 89 -0.66 -5.67 18.93
CA ALA A 89 0.72 -5.82 19.36
C ALA A 89 0.84 -5.79 20.90
N ARG A 90 0.11 -4.88 21.55
CA ARG A 90 0.08 -4.76 23.01
C ARG A 90 -0.48 -6.00 23.67
N THR A 91 -1.59 -6.55 23.16
CA THR A 91 -2.19 -7.79 23.69
C THR A 91 -1.26 -9.00 23.57
N VAL A 92 -0.39 -9.03 22.56
CA VAL A 92 0.61 -10.10 22.39
C VAL A 92 1.83 -9.89 23.31
N SER A 93 2.10 -8.65 23.74
CA SER A 93 3.26 -8.33 24.59
C SER A 93 3.03 -8.64 26.08
N THR A 94 1.79 -8.54 26.56
CA THR A 94 1.47 -8.68 28.00
C THR A 94 1.58 -10.11 28.54
N ASP A 95 1.79 -11.09 27.66
CA ASP A 95 1.84 -12.52 28.01
C ASP A 95 3.27 -13.08 28.20
N LYS A 96 4.29 -12.20 28.34
CA LYS A 96 5.70 -12.59 28.27
C LYS A 96 6.49 -12.33 29.56
N GLU A 97 6.53 -13.34 30.42
CA GLU A 97 7.53 -13.46 31.51
C GLU A 97 8.79 -14.25 31.09
N GLY A 98 9.04 -14.52 29.80
CA GLY A 98 10.17 -15.38 29.39
C GLY A 98 10.81 -15.09 28.03
N GLY A 99 11.83 -14.22 28.04
CA GLY A 99 13.13 -14.34 27.34
C GLY A 99 13.22 -14.22 25.80
N LYS A 100 13.92 -13.16 25.34
CA LYS A 100 14.71 -12.90 24.10
C LYS A 100 14.24 -13.40 22.71
N GLU A 101 13.67 -14.58 22.56
CA GLU A 101 13.25 -15.15 21.26
C GLU A 101 12.05 -14.39 20.65
N THR A 102 11.44 -13.52 21.45
CA THR A 102 10.21 -12.80 21.16
C THR A 102 10.42 -11.45 20.47
N ASP A 103 11.66 -10.95 20.44
CA ASP A 103 11.99 -9.66 19.83
C ASP A 103 12.05 -9.74 18.30
N GLU A 104 12.55 -10.84 17.73
CA GLU A 104 12.64 -11.00 16.27
C GLU A 104 11.26 -11.11 15.61
N ALA A 105 10.36 -11.91 16.18
CA ALA A 105 8.98 -12.03 15.69
C ALA A 105 8.22 -10.70 15.78
N PHE A 106 8.49 -9.91 16.83
CA PHE A 106 7.90 -8.59 17.00
C PHE A 106 8.44 -7.58 15.98
N VAL A 107 9.75 -7.57 15.73
CA VAL A 107 10.39 -6.72 14.72
C VAL A 107 9.86 -7.08 13.32
N HIS A 108 9.74 -8.36 12.99
CA HIS A 108 9.18 -8.79 11.72
C HIS A 108 7.71 -8.34 11.58
N LEU A 109 6.88 -8.56 12.61
CA LEU A 109 5.48 -8.14 12.58
C LEU A 109 5.35 -6.62 12.40
N ARG A 110 6.14 -5.83 13.13
CA ARG A 110 6.18 -4.37 13.02
C ARG A 110 6.59 -3.91 11.63
N ASN A 111 7.59 -4.53 11.02
CA ASN A 111 8.05 -4.16 9.69
C ASN A 111 6.99 -4.50 8.63
N THR A 112 6.36 -5.68 8.71
CA THR A 112 5.29 -6.09 7.77
C THR A 112 4.11 -5.14 7.89
N PHE A 113 3.83 -4.73 9.12
CA PHE A 113 2.79 -3.80 9.45
C PHE A 113 3.04 -2.40 8.88
N MET A 114 4.25 -1.86 9.03
CA MET A 114 4.60 -0.56 8.45
C MET A 114 4.53 -0.60 6.92
N ALA A 115 4.97 -1.69 6.29
CA ALA A 115 4.86 -1.86 4.84
C ALA A 115 3.40 -1.87 4.35
N LYS A 116 2.51 -2.60 5.03
CA LYS A 116 1.07 -2.61 4.70
C LYS A 116 0.38 -1.28 4.98
N SER A 117 0.75 -0.61 6.07
CA SER A 117 0.24 0.74 6.39
C SER A 117 0.61 1.75 5.31
N VAL A 118 1.87 1.73 4.87
CA VAL A 118 2.36 2.59 3.78
C VAL A 118 1.62 2.25 2.48
N THR A 119 1.48 0.97 2.15
CA THR A 119 0.76 0.53 0.95
C THR A 119 -0.70 0.97 0.94
N LEU A 120 -1.41 0.82 2.07
CA LEU A 120 -2.79 1.31 2.23
C LEU A 120 -2.85 2.83 2.11
N GLY A 121 -1.92 3.56 2.73
CA GLY A 121 -1.84 5.01 2.63
C GLY A 121 -1.61 5.49 1.19
N LEU A 122 -0.70 4.84 0.47
CA LEU A 122 -0.45 5.09 -0.95
C LEU A 122 -1.68 4.79 -1.80
N PHE A 123 -2.39 3.68 -1.52
CA PHE A 123 -3.62 3.32 -2.21
C PHE A 123 -4.72 4.36 -2.01
N VAL A 124 -4.98 4.76 -0.77
CA VAL A 124 -5.97 5.80 -0.45
C VAL A 124 -5.59 7.11 -1.13
N LEU A 125 -4.31 7.49 -1.10
CA LEU A 125 -3.83 8.70 -1.75
C LEU A 125 -4.00 8.63 -3.29
N GLN A 126 -3.76 7.47 -3.90
CA GLN A 126 -3.98 7.24 -5.34
C GLN A 126 -5.46 7.31 -5.72
N PHE A 127 -6.36 6.80 -4.86
CA PHE A 127 -7.81 6.88 -5.07
C PHE A 127 -8.34 8.30 -4.98
N LEU A 128 -7.75 9.12 -4.11
CA LEU A 128 -8.17 10.50 -3.91
C LEU A 128 -7.52 11.46 -4.91
N HIS A 129 -6.44 11.06 -5.55
CA HIS A 129 -5.71 11.87 -6.54
C HIS A 129 -6.58 12.38 -7.69
N PRO A 130 -7.46 11.56 -8.33
CA PRO A 130 -8.40 12.05 -9.35
C PRO A 130 -9.36 13.11 -8.82
N ILE A 131 -9.87 12.96 -7.60
CA ILE A 131 -10.82 13.89 -6.97
C ILE A 131 -10.16 15.25 -6.70
N VAL A 132 -8.92 15.22 -6.19
CA VAL A 132 -8.11 16.43 -5.97
C VAL A 132 -7.76 17.07 -7.31
N GLY A 133 -7.40 16.26 -8.30
CA GLY A 133 -7.04 16.71 -9.64
C GLY A 133 -8.19 17.43 -10.34
N THR A 134 -9.39 16.86 -10.33
CA THR A 134 -10.58 17.50 -10.93
C THR A 134 -10.93 18.79 -10.19
N ALA A 135 -10.92 18.79 -8.85
CA ALA A 135 -11.17 19.99 -8.06
C ALA A 135 -10.16 21.11 -8.35
N ALA A 136 -8.87 20.78 -8.52
CA ALA A 136 -7.83 21.74 -8.88
C ALA A 136 -8.03 22.33 -10.28
N LEU A 137 -8.66 21.59 -11.17
CA LEU A 137 -8.85 21.98 -12.57
C LEU A 137 -10.17 22.71 -12.80
N GLU A 138 -11.20 22.44 -11.99
CA GLU A 138 -12.45 23.23 -11.94
C GLU A 138 -12.20 24.73 -11.70
N LEU A 139 -11.05 25.10 -11.14
CA LEU A 139 -10.64 26.48 -10.86
C LEU A 139 -10.28 27.28 -12.11
N PHE A 140 -10.03 26.61 -13.23
CA PHE A 140 -9.82 27.27 -14.52
C PHE A 140 -11.13 27.34 -15.33
N HIS A 141 -12.23 26.80 -14.79
CA HIS A 141 -13.50 26.78 -15.49
C HIS A 141 -14.24 28.11 -15.32
N CYS A 142 -14.27 28.88 -16.40
CA CYS A 142 -14.96 30.16 -16.49
C CYS A 142 -16.26 30.00 -17.27
N ASN A 143 -17.38 30.37 -16.66
CA ASN A 143 -18.68 30.38 -17.31
C ASN A 143 -18.97 31.79 -17.83
N LYS A 144 -19.37 31.89 -19.10
CA LYS A 144 -19.85 33.14 -19.69
C LYS A 144 -21.31 33.33 -19.30
N PHE A 145 -21.62 34.46 -18.67
CA PHE A 145 -23.00 34.85 -18.40
C PHE A 145 -23.38 35.94 -19.38
N LYS A 146 -24.45 35.72 -20.16
CA LYS A 146 -25.06 36.80 -20.94
C LYS A 146 -25.92 37.61 -19.99
N LEU A 147 -25.49 38.82 -19.65
CA LEU A 147 -26.40 39.81 -19.08
C LEU A 147 -27.24 40.40 -20.22
N ASP A 148 -28.48 40.81 -19.92
CA ASP A 148 -29.42 41.38 -20.89
C ASP A 148 -28.99 42.75 -21.45
N ASP A 149 -27.79 43.23 -21.12
CA ASP A 149 -27.26 44.47 -21.66
C ASP A 149 -26.66 44.22 -23.07
N PRO A 150 -27.23 44.81 -24.13
CA PRO A 150 -26.78 44.60 -25.50
C PRO A 150 -25.35 45.12 -25.77
N ASN A 151 -24.76 45.88 -24.85
CA ASN A 151 -23.39 46.40 -24.96
C ASN A 151 -22.36 45.69 -24.05
N ASP A 152 -22.74 44.70 -23.25
CA ASP A 152 -21.81 44.06 -22.31
C ASP A 152 -21.16 42.83 -22.94
N ASP A 153 -19.93 43.02 -23.41
CA ASP A 153 -19.16 42.04 -24.14
C ASP A 153 -18.67 40.90 -23.22
N ASN A 154 -19.49 39.86 -23.08
CA ASN A 154 -19.10 38.50 -22.64
C ASN A 154 -18.19 38.43 -21.39
N GLN A 155 -18.58 39.06 -20.29
CA GLN A 155 -17.90 38.84 -19.01
C GLN A 155 -17.96 37.36 -18.62
N SER A 156 -16.79 36.81 -18.31
CA SER A 156 -16.64 35.42 -17.88
C SER A 156 -16.37 35.38 -16.38
N TRP A 157 -17.15 34.61 -15.65
CA TRP A 157 -17.08 34.51 -14.20
C TRP A 157 -16.58 33.14 -13.79
N LEU A 158 -15.83 33.09 -12.69
CA LEU A 158 -15.30 31.83 -12.18
C LEU A 158 -16.46 30.95 -11.67
N ASN A 159 -16.53 29.69 -12.11
CA ASN A 159 -17.65 28.80 -11.74
C ASN A 159 -17.71 28.51 -10.23
N LEU A 160 -16.54 28.38 -9.59
CA LEU A 160 -16.42 28.07 -8.16
C LEU A 160 -16.73 29.29 -7.27
N ASP A 161 -16.43 30.50 -7.74
CA ASP A 161 -16.71 31.74 -7.04
C ASP A 161 -17.22 32.79 -8.03
N ARG A 162 -18.54 32.86 -8.17
CA ARG A 162 -19.20 33.78 -9.10
C ARG A 162 -19.01 35.26 -8.75
N SER A 163 -18.37 35.58 -7.62
CA SER A 163 -18.00 36.97 -7.30
C SER A 163 -16.72 37.42 -7.99
N THR A 164 -15.96 36.49 -8.59
CA THR A 164 -14.67 36.79 -9.22
C THR A 164 -14.78 36.66 -10.75
N GLU A 165 -14.54 37.77 -11.44
CA GLU A 165 -14.42 37.80 -12.89
C GLU A 165 -13.10 37.14 -13.33
N CYS A 166 -13.16 36.28 -14.34
CA CYS A 166 -12.00 35.59 -14.87
C CYS A 166 -11.03 36.55 -15.56
N PHE A 167 -9.75 36.20 -15.56
CA PHE A 167 -8.65 37.00 -16.13
C PHE A 167 -8.38 38.35 -15.45
N THR A 168 -9.04 38.65 -14.33
CA THR A 168 -8.70 39.79 -13.47
C THR A 168 -7.49 39.48 -12.57
N PRO A 169 -6.84 40.50 -11.98
CA PRO A 169 -5.73 40.27 -11.04
C PRO A 169 -6.08 39.38 -9.85
N SER A 170 -7.32 39.42 -9.35
CA SER A 170 -7.79 38.53 -8.27
C SER A 170 -7.89 37.08 -8.73
N TRP A 171 -8.40 36.85 -9.95
CA TRP A 171 -8.42 35.52 -10.56
C TRP A 171 -7.01 34.92 -10.69
N TRP A 172 -6.01 35.72 -11.09
CA TRP A 172 -4.62 35.25 -11.16
C TRP A 172 -4.05 34.81 -9.81
N GLY A 173 -4.49 35.43 -8.71
CA GLY A 173 -4.18 34.96 -7.36
C GLY A 173 -4.65 33.52 -7.15
N TYR A 174 -5.92 33.24 -7.44
CA TYR A 174 -6.51 31.90 -7.35
C TYR A 174 -5.91 30.90 -8.32
N ALA A 175 -5.67 31.31 -9.56
CA ALA A 175 -5.03 30.50 -10.59
C ALA A 175 -3.62 30.08 -10.15
N SER A 176 -2.84 30.99 -9.55
CA SER A 176 -1.48 30.66 -9.08
C SER A 176 -1.46 29.58 -8.00
N VAL A 177 -2.39 29.64 -7.04
CA VAL A 177 -2.55 28.61 -6.00
C VAL A 177 -2.95 27.28 -6.62
N SER A 178 -3.84 27.31 -7.60
CA SER A 178 -4.32 26.13 -8.32
C SER A 178 -3.20 25.46 -9.13
N ILE A 179 -2.41 26.25 -9.86
CA ILE A 179 -1.21 25.77 -10.60
C ILE A 179 -0.22 25.14 -9.63
N PHE A 180 0.06 25.80 -8.50
CA PHE A 180 0.94 25.27 -7.47
C PHE A 180 0.46 23.90 -6.98
N MET A 181 -0.83 23.77 -6.68
CA MET A 181 -1.40 22.49 -6.27
C MET A 181 -1.32 21.45 -7.39
N ILE A 182 -1.61 21.80 -8.65
CA ILE A 182 -1.46 20.87 -9.78
C ILE A 182 -0.02 20.36 -9.87
N VAL A 183 0.97 21.25 -9.82
CA VAL A 183 2.39 20.86 -9.88
C VAL A 183 2.75 19.96 -8.71
N PHE A 184 2.35 20.32 -7.49
CA PHE A 184 2.70 19.55 -6.30
C PHE A 184 1.99 18.18 -6.25
N TYR A 185 0.70 18.16 -6.56
CA TYR A 185 -0.15 16.97 -6.42
C TYR A 185 -0.16 16.07 -7.64
N ILE A 186 -0.40 16.66 -8.80
CA ILE A 186 -0.57 15.90 -10.03
C ILE A 186 0.79 15.41 -10.52
N LEU A 187 1.83 16.24 -10.40
CA LEU A 187 3.15 15.92 -10.93
C LEU A 187 4.14 15.47 -9.83
N ALA A 188 4.33 16.27 -8.79
CA ALA A 188 5.42 16.03 -7.84
C ALA A 188 5.18 14.79 -6.98
N LEU A 189 3.94 14.52 -6.55
CA LEU A 189 3.66 13.37 -5.70
C LEU A 189 3.88 12.02 -6.43
N PRO A 190 3.33 11.75 -7.62
CA PRO A 190 3.67 10.54 -8.39
C PRO A 190 5.16 10.46 -8.75
N THR A 191 5.79 11.60 -9.07
CA THR A 191 7.22 11.64 -9.40
C THR A 191 8.08 11.33 -8.19
N ALA A 192 7.77 11.89 -7.01
CA ALA A 192 8.45 11.62 -5.76
C ALA A 192 8.28 10.16 -5.33
N MET A 193 7.10 9.58 -5.55
CA MET A 193 6.90 8.14 -5.38
C MET A 193 7.79 7.36 -6.34
N ALA A 194 7.78 7.65 -7.64
CA ALA A 194 8.61 6.96 -8.62
C ALA A 194 10.11 7.08 -8.31
N ILE A 195 10.58 8.27 -7.91
CA ILE A 195 11.97 8.51 -7.48
C ILE A 195 12.26 7.76 -6.18
N GLY A 196 11.37 7.80 -5.19
CA GLY A 196 11.53 7.07 -3.93
C GLY A 196 11.62 5.56 -4.15
N LEU A 197 10.77 5.02 -5.02
CA LEU A 197 10.82 3.63 -5.48
C LEU A 197 12.16 3.33 -6.18
N SER A 198 12.61 4.22 -7.06
CA SER A 198 13.88 4.07 -7.78
C SER A 198 15.11 4.18 -6.87
N TRP A 199 15.06 5.07 -5.88
CA TRP A 199 16.13 5.27 -4.89
C TRP A 199 16.23 4.10 -3.93
N LEU A 200 15.08 3.59 -3.43
CA LEU A 200 15.04 2.34 -2.66
C LEU A 200 15.52 1.16 -3.50
N LYS A 201 15.24 1.16 -4.81
CA LYS A 201 15.82 0.22 -5.76
C LYS A 201 17.32 0.41 -5.97
N THR A 202 17.90 1.58 -5.70
CA THR A 202 19.34 1.87 -5.92
C THR A 202 20.18 1.60 -4.68
N ASN A 203 19.63 1.83 -3.47
CA ASN A 203 20.27 1.54 -2.18
C ASN A 203 20.27 0.05 -1.81
N ARG A 204 20.57 -0.83 -2.77
CA ARG A 204 20.64 -2.27 -2.57
C ARG A 204 21.87 -2.61 -1.72
N GLY A 205 21.63 -3.11 -0.52
CA GLY A 205 22.61 -3.90 0.22
C GLY A 205 22.64 -5.32 -0.35
N TYR A 206 23.83 -5.85 -0.63
CA TYR A 206 24.03 -7.24 -1.00
C TYR A 206 24.09 -8.08 0.27
N LYS A 207 23.21 -9.07 0.40
CA LYS A 207 23.25 -10.03 1.49
C LYS A 207 24.22 -11.16 1.12
N VAL A 208 25.44 -11.12 1.66
CA VAL A 208 26.42 -12.20 1.48
C VAL A 208 26.30 -13.15 2.67
N LYS A 209 25.86 -14.39 2.42
CA LYS A 209 26.01 -15.47 3.40
C LYS A 209 27.44 -16.00 3.26
N MET A 210 28.22 -15.95 4.34
CA MET A 210 29.49 -16.65 4.43
C MET A 210 29.32 -17.91 5.28
N ASP A 211 29.79 -19.03 4.77
CA ASP A 211 29.87 -20.27 5.54
C ASP A 211 30.90 -20.09 6.68
N PRO A 212 30.73 -20.73 7.85
CA PRO A 212 31.63 -20.55 9.00
C PRO A 212 33.09 -20.84 8.67
N MET A 213 33.33 -21.79 7.77
CA MET A 213 34.68 -22.14 7.32
C MET A 213 35.32 -21.02 6.50
N THR A 214 34.56 -20.37 5.63
CA THR A 214 35.00 -19.21 4.84
C THR A 214 35.26 -17.99 5.74
N TRP A 215 34.45 -17.82 6.79
CA TRP A 215 34.68 -16.78 7.80
C TRP A 215 35.94 -17.00 8.64
N ALA A 216 36.21 -18.26 9.02
CA ALA A 216 37.43 -18.59 9.76
C ALA A 216 38.71 -18.26 8.96
N MET A 217 38.61 -18.19 7.63
CA MET A 217 39.70 -17.79 6.73
C MET A 217 39.73 -16.27 6.46
N ALA A 218 38.81 -15.47 7.01
CA ALA A 218 38.79 -14.03 6.83
C ALA A 218 40.01 -13.37 7.50
N PRO A 219 40.61 -12.34 6.89
CA PRO A 219 41.78 -11.67 7.45
C PRO A 219 41.51 -11.11 8.86
N ALA A 220 42.47 -11.24 9.78
CA ALA A 220 42.32 -10.76 11.17
C ALA A 220 42.00 -9.25 11.29
N SER A 221 42.27 -8.46 10.24
CA SER A 221 41.87 -7.05 10.16
C SER A 221 40.36 -6.86 10.15
N TRP A 222 39.58 -7.81 9.61
CA TRP A 222 38.11 -7.76 9.59
C TRP A 222 37.51 -8.02 10.97
N GLN A 223 38.15 -8.89 11.77
CA GLN A 223 37.72 -9.18 13.14
C GLN A 223 37.79 -7.94 14.05
N ARG A 224 38.63 -6.95 13.73
CA ARG A 224 38.72 -5.69 14.49
C ARG A 224 37.55 -4.73 14.28
N PHE A 225 36.82 -4.84 13.17
CA PHE A 225 35.69 -3.93 12.87
C PHE A 225 34.36 -4.42 13.44
N MET A 226 34.30 -5.68 13.92
CA MET A 226 33.13 -6.19 14.62
C MET A 226 33.24 -5.90 16.12
N PRO A 227 32.14 -5.46 16.76
CA PRO A 227 32.06 -5.41 18.21
C PRO A 227 32.38 -6.79 18.80
N GLU A 228 33.17 -6.82 19.89
CA GLU A 228 33.66 -8.05 20.52
C GLU A 228 32.52 -9.02 20.92
N GLU A 229 31.32 -8.47 21.20
CA GLU A 229 30.10 -9.25 21.45
C GLU A 229 29.61 -10.05 20.24
N GLN A 230 29.70 -9.50 19.02
CA GLN A 230 29.34 -10.22 17.80
C GLN A 230 30.36 -11.31 17.49
N LEU A 231 31.65 -11.06 17.75
CA LEU A 231 32.71 -12.06 17.57
C LEU A 231 32.51 -13.29 18.47
N LYS A 232 32.08 -13.06 19.72
CA LYS A 232 31.77 -14.15 20.67
C LYS A 232 30.54 -14.96 20.24
N LEU A 233 29.55 -14.32 19.61
CA LEU A 233 28.39 -14.99 19.02
C LEU A 233 28.77 -15.81 17.78
N LEU A 234 29.66 -15.30 16.93
CA LEU A 234 30.13 -15.98 15.71
C LEU A 234 30.97 -17.23 15.98
N ASN A 235 31.76 -17.24 17.06
CA ASN A 235 32.53 -18.41 17.45
C ASN A 235 31.67 -19.56 18.02
N SER A 236 30.35 -19.35 18.20
CA SER A 236 29.42 -20.46 18.44
C SER A 236 29.03 -21.09 17.10
N GLU A 237 29.35 -22.38 16.92
CA GLU A 237 29.52 -23.13 15.65
C GLU A 237 28.34 -23.18 14.64
N THR A 238 27.30 -22.34 14.74
CA THR A 238 26.07 -22.55 13.95
C THR A 238 25.44 -21.31 13.31
N MET A 239 26.13 -20.16 13.21
CA MET A 239 25.52 -18.97 12.59
C MET A 239 26.11 -18.59 11.23
N ASP A 240 25.24 -18.63 10.21
CA ASP A 240 25.44 -17.97 8.93
C ASP A 240 25.66 -16.47 9.16
N VAL A 241 26.85 -15.97 8.80
CA VAL A 241 27.16 -14.55 8.90
C VAL A 241 26.63 -13.86 7.66
N VAL A 242 25.75 -12.89 7.86
CA VAL A 242 25.18 -12.07 6.80
C VAL A 242 25.87 -10.71 6.77
N LEU A 243 26.62 -10.43 5.72
CA LEU A 243 27.21 -9.11 5.47
C LEU A 243 26.37 -8.33 4.46
N TYR A 244 26.13 -7.04 4.72
CA TYR A 244 25.45 -6.11 3.80
C TYR A 244 26.48 -5.20 3.11
N CYS A 245 26.84 -5.49 1.87
CA CYS A 245 27.76 -4.64 1.09
C CYS A 245 27.00 -3.65 0.18
N ARG A 246 27.55 -2.46 -0.05
CA ARG A 246 26.97 -1.46 -0.99
C ARG A 246 27.43 -1.76 -2.42
N LYS A 247 26.57 -1.53 -3.44
CA LYS A 247 26.85 -1.83 -4.86
C LYS A 247 28.14 -1.21 -5.40
N GLU A 248 28.45 -0.01 -4.92
CA GLU A 248 29.65 0.75 -5.28
C GLU A 248 30.95 -0.03 -5.04
N TYR A 249 30.92 -1.00 -4.12
CA TYR A 249 32.08 -1.80 -3.76
C TYR A 249 32.17 -3.13 -4.51
N VAL A 250 31.20 -3.47 -5.36
CA VAL A 250 31.11 -4.76 -6.06
C VAL A 250 31.48 -4.56 -7.53
N GLU A 251 32.69 -4.96 -7.91
CA GLU A 251 33.18 -4.93 -9.30
C GLU A 251 32.96 -6.30 -9.97
N GLU A 252 32.08 -6.38 -10.98
CA GLU A 252 31.82 -7.59 -11.77
C GLU A 252 32.87 -7.75 -12.90
N ARG A 253 33.61 -8.87 -12.95
CA ARG A 253 34.60 -9.17 -13.99
C ARG A 253 34.21 -10.41 -14.82
N GLY A 254 33.42 -10.21 -15.88
CA GLY A 254 33.28 -11.16 -17.00
C GLY A 254 32.43 -12.43 -16.77
N GLU A 255 32.09 -13.11 -17.87
CA GLU A 255 31.11 -14.22 -17.97
C GLU A 255 31.40 -15.44 -17.08
N HIS A 256 32.63 -15.56 -16.60
CA HIS A 256 33.01 -16.54 -15.61
C HIS A 256 34.02 -15.88 -14.67
N THR A 257 33.56 -15.17 -13.62
CA THR A 257 34.12 -15.19 -12.24
C THR A 257 34.13 -13.86 -11.43
N PHE A 258 34.17 -14.03 -10.10
CA PHE A 258 34.65 -13.14 -9.02
C PHE A 258 34.01 -11.75 -8.83
N VAL A 259 33.21 -11.61 -7.76
CA VAL A 259 32.85 -10.32 -7.16
C VAL A 259 34.03 -9.82 -6.32
N LYS A 260 34.71 -8.77 -6.79
CA LYS A 260 35.70 -8.07 -5.96
C LYS A 260 34.94 -7.09 -5.06
N VAL A 261 34.85 -7.37 -3.76
CA VAL A 261 34.38 -6.39 -2.77
C VAL A 261 35.56 -5.51 -2.38
N ALA A 262 35.72 -4.36 -3.05
CA ALA A 262 36.74 -3.38 -2.68
C ALA A 262 36.27 -2.62 -1.43
N LEU A 263 36.41 -3.21 -0.24
CA LEU A 263 36.27 -2.44 1.00
C LEU A 263 37.44 -1.45 1.07
N GLY A 264 37.17 -0.20 0.69
CA GLY A 264 38.10 0.91 0.71
C GLY A 264 38.52 1.26 2.13
N VAL A 265 39.43 0.47 2.69
CA VAL A 265 40.28 0.88 3.80
C VAL A 265 41.68 0.96 3.20
N GLU A 266 41.99 2.09 2.56
CA GLU A 266 43.37 2.46 2.23
C GLU A 266 44.10 2.73 3.55
N LEU A 267 44.61 1.68 4.18
CA LEU A 267 45.70 1.81 5.12
C LEU A 267 46.97 1.98 4.28
N GLU A 268 47.49 3.21 4.25
CA GLU A 268 48.78 3.55 3.64
C GLU A 268 49.83 2.48 4.00
N GLY A 269 50.24 1.68 3.01
CA GLY A 269 51.30 0.68 3.15
C GLY A 269 50.88 -0.78 3.26
N SER A 270 49.58 -1.14 3.27
CA SER A 270 49.15 -2.53 3.26
C SER A 270 48.58 -2.96 1.91
N ALA A 271 49.13 -4.03 1.34
CA ALA A 271 48.67 -4.62 0.08
C ALA A 271 47.15 -4.82 0.06
N VAL A 272 46.50 -4.34 -0.99
CA VAL A 272 45.05 -4.50 -1.22
C VAL A 272 44.75 -6.00 -1.30
N THR A 273 44.22 -6.57 -0.21
CA THR A 273 43.83 -7.98 -0.17
C THR A 273 42.62 -8.18 -1.06
N THR A 274 42.87 -8.65 -2.28
CA THR A 274 41.83 -8.96 -3.25
C THR A 274 41.26 -10.33 -2.89
N ILE A 275 40.07 -10.38 -2.29
CA ILE A 275 39.40 -11.64 -1.99
C ILE A 275 38.74 -12.12 -3.29
N LEU A 276 39.29 -13.19 -3.85
CA LEU A 276 38.71 -13.96 -4.94
C LEU A 276 37.67 -14.91 -4.32
N ILE A 277 36.38 -14.60 -4.44
CA ILE A 277 35.30 -15.53 -4.11
C ILE A 277 35.27 -16.60 -5.22
N GLN A 278 35.97 -17.70 -5.01
CA GLN A 278 36.04 -18.81 -5.96
C GLN A 278 34.75 -19.61 -5.90
N ASP A 279 34.01 -19.53 -7.00
CA ASP A 279 32.87 -20.37 -7.33
C ASP A 279 33.35 -21.82 -7.37
N ASP A 280 33.06 -22.58 -6.32
CA ASP A 280 33.47 -23.97 -6.09
C ASP A 280 32.68 -24.98 -6.93
N GLY A 281 31.98 -24.51 -7.97
CA GLY A 281 31.13 -25.35 -8.81
C GLY A 281 29.84 -25.77 -8.10
N SER A 282 29.54 -25.21 -6.92
CA SER A 282 28.26 -25.37 -6.25
C SER A 282 27.19 -24.48 -6.90
N GLU A 283 27.00 -24.62 -8.22
CA GLU A 283 26.11 -23.79 -9.04
C GLU A 283 25.92 -22.39 -8.42
N LEU A 284 26.84 -21.46 -8.65
CA LEU A 284 26.45 -20.07 -8.88
C LEU A 284 25.51 -20.10 -10.09
N LYS A 285 24.30 -20.64 -9.90
CA LYS A 285 23.12 -20.19 -10.60
C LYS A 285 23.29 -18.71 -10.50
N HIS A 286 23.43 -18.06 -11.65
CA HIS A 286 23.14 -16.65 -11.75
C HIS A 286 21.88 -16.46 -10.91
N HIS A 287 22.05 -15.99 -9.68
CA HIS A 287 20.99 -15.41 -8.91
C HIS A 287 20.80 -14.13 -9.68
N ASN A 288 20.12 -14.22 -10.83
CA ASN A 288 19.80 -13.14 -11.76
C ASN A 288 19.26 -12.04 -10.90
N SER A 289 20.15 -11.10 -10.54
CA SER A 289 20.14 -10.40 -9.25
C SER A 289 18.78 -10.52 -8.60
N LEU A 290 18.57 -11.61 -7.86
CA LEU A 290 17.43 -11.79 -7.00
C LEU A 290 17.75 -10.82 -5.87
N LEU A 291 17.59 -9.51 -6.17
CA LEU A 291 17.00 -8.51 -5.30
C LEU A 291 16.43 -9.29 -4.16
N ASP A 292 17.08 -9.26 -2.98
CA ASP A 292 16.74 -10.15 -1.87
C ASP A 292 15.23 -10.25 -1.85
N GLN A 293 14.71 -11.38 -2.40
CA GLN A 293 13.38 -11.35 -3.02
C GLN A 293 12.44 -10.93 -1.91
N SER A 294 12.71 -11.40 -0.70
CA SER A 294 12.22 -10.88 0.56
C SER A 294 12.07 -9.36 0.64
N VAL A 295 13.12 -8.51 0.64
CA VAL A 295 13.01 -7.06 0.96
C VAL A 295 12.23 -6.27 -0.09
N VAL A 296 12.55 -6.42 -1.37
CA VAL A 296 11.76 -5.71 -2.40
C VAL A 296 10.41 -6.38 -2.61
N THR A 297 10.28 -7.70 -2.43
CA THR A 297 8.95 -8.33 -2.40
C THR A 297 8.14 -7.88 -1.17
N PHE A 298 8.82 -7.52 -0.09
CA PHE A 298 8.22 -7.11 1.17
C PHE A 298 7.71 -5.67 1.10
N TYR A 299 8.49 -4.76 0.51
CA TYR A 299 8.07 -3.36 0.36
C TYR A 299 7.25 -3.11 -0.91
N PHE A 300 7.59 -3.77 -2.02
CA PHE A 300 7.00 -3.52 -3.34
C PHE A 300 6.45 -4.77 -4.02
N GLY A 301 6.81 -5.96 -3.54
CA GLY A 301 6.25 -7.19 -4.07
C GLY A 301 4.78 -7.24 -3.87
N GLU A 302 4.20 -6.65 -2.82
CA GLU A 302 2.74 -6.56 -2.73
C GLU A 302 2.14 -5.80 -3.93
N LEU A 303 2.83 -4.76 -4.42
CA LEU A 303 2.42 -3.98 -5.60
C LEU A 303 2.52 -4.77 -6.92
N TYR A 304 3.56 -5.60 -7.06
CA TYR A 304 3.81 -6.37 -8.29
C TYR A 304 3.32 -7.83 -8.23
N ASN A 305 3.04 -8.35 -7.04
CA ASN A 305 2.62 -9.73 -6.82
C ASN A 305 1.19 -9.98 -7.29
N SER A 306 0.39 -8.92 -7.45
CA SER A 306 -0.93 -9.02 -8.03
C SER A 306 -0.90 -9.40 -9.52
N PHE A 307 0.23 -9.16 -10.21
CA PHE A 307 0.38 -9.40 -11.65
C PHE A 307 1.13 -10.69 -11.96
N GLU A 308 0.84 -11.30 -13.11
CA GLU A 308 1.64 -12.41 -13.62
C GLU A 308 3.08 -11.96 -13.91
N PRO A 309 4.09 -12.86 -13.83
CA PRO A 309 5.50 -12.49 -14.01
C PRO A 309 5.79 -11.78 -15.34
N MET A 310 5.03 -12.12 -16.39
CA MET A 310 5.19 -11.52 -17.72
C MET A 310 4.67 -10.08 -17.82
N TYR A 311 3.86 -9.62 -16.86
CA TYR A 311 3.22 -8.30 -16.85
C TYR A 311 3.69 -7.40 -15.72
N HIS A 312 4.93 -7.54 -15.26
CA HIS A 312 5.51 -6.71 -14.20
C HIS A 312 5.45 -5.19 -14.47
N TYR A 313 5.37 -4.78 -15.74
CA TYR A 313 5.25 -3.37 -16.16
C TYR A 313 3.81 -2.83 -16.11
N TRP A 314 2.82 -3.67 -15.82
CA TRP A 314 1.40 -3.29 -15.93
C TRP A 314 1.00 -2.15 -15.00
N ASN A 315 1.65 -2.02 -13.84
CA ASN A 315 1.39 -0.89 -12.95
C ASN A 315 1.72 0.46 -13.63
N SER A 316 2.73 0.51 -14.50
CA SER A 316 3.01 1.70 -15.31
C SER A 316 1.91 1.96 -16.35
N VAL A 317 1.32 0.91 -16.92
CA VAL A 317 0.17 1.02 -17.83
C VAL A 317 -1.05 1.58 -17.10
N ILE A 318 -1.31 1.13 -15.86
CA ILE A 318 -2.38 1.67 -15.00
C ILE A 318 -2.16 3.17 -14.74
N ILE A 319 -0.95 3.58 -14.37
CA ILE A 319 -0.64 5.00 -14.13
C ILE A 319 -0.79 5.83 -15.41
N LEU A 320 -0.27 5.34 -16.53
CA LEU A 320 -0.38 6.02 -17.83
C LEU A 320 -1.83 6.16 -18.26
N ARG A 321 -2.65 5.12 -18.06
CA ARG A 321 -4.09 5.15 -18.29
C ARG A 321 -4.75 6.23 -17.44
N LEU A 322 -4.50 6.23 -16.13
CA LEU A 322 -5.09 7.21 -15.22
C LEU A 322 -4.73 8.64 -15.66
N LEU A 323 -3.46 8.87 -16.01
CA LEU A 323 -2.98 10.15 -16.54
C LEU A 323 -3.69 10.53 -17.86
N ALA A 324 -3.90 9.58 -18.77
CA ALA A 324 -4.58 9.82 -20.03
C ALA A 324 -6.08 10.10 -19.85
N GLN A 325 -6.75 9.34 -18.96
CA GLN A 325 -8.19 9.49 -18.69
C GLN A 325 -8.53 10.74 -17.89
N THR A 326 -7.61 11.24 -17.06
CA THR A 326 -7.87 12.41 -16.19
C THR A 326 -7.09 13.64 -16.66
N GLY A 327 -5.76 13.57 -16.66
CA GLY A 327 -4.89 14.69 -16.97
C GLY A 327 -5.03 15.18 -18.41
N LEU A 328 -4.93 14.27 -19.39
CA LEU A 328 -4.99 14.65 -20.80
C LEU A 328 -6.39 15.13 -21.22
N VAL A 329 -7.47 14.57 -20.67
CA VAL A 329 -8.83 15.04 -20.92
C VAL A 329 -8.99 16.50 -20.50
N VAL A 330 -8.43 16.89 -19.37
CA VAL A 330 -8.52 18.27 -18.92
C VAL A 330 -7.68 19.20 -19.76
N ILE A 331 -6.46 18.80 -20.13
CA ILE A 331 -5.64 19.57 -21.08
C ILE A 331 -6.40 19.78 -22.39
N MET A 332 -7.04 18.73 -22.91
CA MET A 332 -7.89 18.85 -24.10
C MET A 332 -9.04 19.83 -23.89
N LYS A 333 -9.70 19.83 -22.72
CA LYS A 333 -10.77 20.79 -22.39
C LYS A 333 -10.27 22.24 -22.40
N ILE A 334 -9.02 22.49 -22.03
CA ILE A 334 -8.43 23.84 -22.04
C ILE A 334 -8.15 24.30 -23.48
N PHE A 335 -7.66 23.41 -24.34
CA PHE A 335 -7.20 23.77 -25.69
C PHE A 335 -8.25 23.61 -26.80
N THR A 336 -9.31 22.83 -26.55
CA THR A 336 -10.32 22.47 -27.56
C THR A 336 -11.74 22.70 -27.04
N THR A 337 -12.75 22.51 -27.88
CA THR A 337 -14.14 22.54 -27.41
C THR A 337 -14.45 21.31 -26.55
N ASP A 338 -15.39 21.45 -25.61
CA ASP A 338 -15.77 20.40 -24.65
C ASP A 338 -16.06 19.05 -25.33
N GLN A 339 -16.69 19.09 -26.51
CA GLN A 339 -17.00 17.90 -27.31
C GLN A 339 -15.77 17.05 -27.66
N TYR A 340 -14.63 17.65 -28.01
CA TYR A 340 -13.42 16.89 -28.36
C TYR A 340 -12.76 16.27 -27.13
N ALA A 341 -12.81 16.94 -25.98
CA ALA A 341 -12.26 16.41 -24.74
C ALA A 341 -12.97 15.13 -24.30
N ILE A 342 -14.30 15.08 -24.45
CA ILE A 342 -15.09 13.90 -24.06
C ILE A 342 -14.92 12.77 -25.08
N MET A 343 -14.87 13.07 -26.39
CA MET A 343 -14.57 12.05 -27.40
C MET A 343 -13.18 11.43 -27.20
N TYR A 344 -12.20 12.25 -26.83
CA TYR A 344 -10.87 11.77 -26.45
C TYR A 344 -10.93 10.86 -25.21
N ALA A 345 -11.63 11.28 -24.15
CA ALA A 345 -11.81 10.47 -22.94
C ALA A 345 -12.42 9.10 -23.25
N LEU A 346 -13.47 9.07 -24.09
CA LEU A 346 -14.14 7.84 -24.51
C LEU A 346 -13.20 6.93 -25.32
N ALA A 347 -12.40 7.49 -26.23
CA ALA A 347 -11.43 6.72 -27.00
C ALA A 347 -10.35 6.08 -26.11
N VAL A 348 -9.85 6.81 -25.11
CA VAL A 348 -8.88 6.29 -24.13
C VAL A 348 -9.51 5.21 -23.24
N ALA A 349 -10.75 5.40 -22.80
CA ALA A 349 -11.48 4.38 -22.04
C ALA A 349 -11.72 3.11 -22.85
N MET A 350 -12.10 3.23 -24.12
CA MET A 350 -12.25 2.07 -25.01
C MET A 350 -10.91 1.35 -25.24
N ALA A 351 -9.83 2.08 -25.50
CA ALA A 351 -8.49 1.49 -25.64
C ALA A 351 -8.06 0.75 -24.36
N THR A 352 -8.39 1.30 -23.19
CA THR A 352 -8.17 0.65 -21.89
C THR A 352 -8.92 -0.67 -21.79
N VAL A 353 -10.22 -0.68 -22.09
CA VAL A 353 -11.05 -1.89 -22.01
C VAL A 353 -10.47 -2.97 -22.91
N LEU A 354 -10.05 -2.61 -24.13
CA LEU A 354 -9.42 -3.53 -25.07
C LEU A 354 -8.06 -4.05 -24.57
N LEU A 355 -7.23 -3.19 -23.98
CA LEU A 355 -5.96 -3.60 -23.38
C LEU A 355 -6.19 -4.57 -22.21
N GLN A 356 -7.10 -4.24 -21.31
CA GLN A 356 -7.42 -5.07 -20.14
C GLN A 356 -8.01 -6.42 -20.56
N ALA A 357 -8.92 -6.43 -21.53
CA ALA A 357 -9.52 -7.66 -22.07
C ALA A 357 -8.50 -8.56 -22.79
N LYS A 358 -7.50 -7.96 -23.46
CA LYS A 358 -6.48 -8.71 -24.20
C LYS A 358 -5.41 -9.31 -23.29
N PHE A 359 -4.93 -8.54 -22.32
CA PHE A 359 -3.75 -8.93 -21.55
C PHE A 359 -4.07 -9.70 -20.28
N ALA A 360 -5.19 -9.41 -19.59
CA ALA A 360 -5.58 -10.05 -18.33
C ALA A 360 -4.37 -10.25 -17.38
N PRO A 361 -3.74 -9.16 -16.93
CA PRO A 361 -2.41 -9.18 -16.35
C PRO A 361 -2.34 -9.71 -14.93
N TYR A 362 -3.47 -9.92 -14.25
CA TYR A 362 -3.50 -10.30 -12.85
C TYR A 362 -3.32 -11.81 -12.69
N LYS A 363 -2.72 -12.25 -11.57
CA LYS A 363 -2.57 -13.70 -11.29
C LYS A 363 -3.91 -14.41 -11.09
N GLY A 364 -4.95 -13.66 -10.72
CA GLY A 364 -6.28 -14.19 -10.43
C GLY A 364 -7.28 -13.71 -11.48
N ALA A 365 -7.93 -14.67 -12.16
CA ALA A 365 -8.94 -14.37 -13.18
C ALA A 365 -10.11 -13.50 -12.66
N MET A 366 -10.39 -13.53 -11.35
CA MET A 366 -11.39 -12.64 -10.75
C MET A 366 -10.92 -11.19 -10.69
N ALA A 367 -9.65 -10.94 -10.37
CA ALA A 367 -9.09 -9.58 -10.36
C ALA A 367 -9.10 -8.98 -11.77
N ASP A 368 -8.76 -9.78 -12.79
CA ASP A 368 -8.89 -9.36 -14.20
C ASP A 368 -10.31 -8.98 -14.57
N ARG A 369 -11.30 -9.78 -14.15
CA ARG A 369 -12.72 -9.51 -14.40
C ARG A 369 -13.19 -8.25 -13.71
N VAL A 370 -12.82 -8.03 -12.45
CA VAL A 370 -13.17 -6.82 -11.71
C VAL A 370 -12.58 -5.59 -12.40
N GLU A 371 -11.30 -5.63 -12.74
CA GLU A 371 -10.64 -4.50 -13.41
C GLU A 371 -11.23 -4.21 -14.80
N LEU A 372 -11.58 -5.27 -15.55
CA LEU A 372 -12.26 -5.15 -16.85
C LEU A 372 -13.65 -4.52 -16.68
N LEU A 373 -14.43 -4.97 -15.69
CA LEU A 373 -15.76 -4.42 -15.41
C LEU A 373 -15.69 -2.98 -14.93
N CYS A 374 -14.74 -2.62 -14.06
CA CYS A 374 -14.50 -1.23 -13.67
C CYS A 374 -14.11 -0.36 -14.88
N SER A 375 -13.28 -0.88 -15.78
CA SER A 375 -12.92 -0.15 -17.01
C SER A 375 -14.11 0.01 -17.95
N LEU A 376 -14.95 -1.01 -18.06
CA LEU A 376 -16.20 -0.99 -18.84
C LEU A 376 -17.20 0.01 -18.24
N ASP A 377 -17.31 0.06 -16.92
CA ASP A 377 -18.15 0.99 -16.16
C ASP A 377 -17.78 2.43 -16.47
N VAL A 378 -16.49 2.78 -16.36
CA VAL A 378 -15.98 4.11 -16.73
C VAL A 378 -16.29 4.44 -18.19
N MET A 379 -16.13 3.48 -19.11
CA MET A 379 -16.46 3.67 -20.53
C MET A 379 -17.96 3.94 -20.73
N VAL A 380 -18.83 3.19 -20.05
CA VAL A 380 -20.28 3.38 -20.12
C VAL A 380 -20.64 4.75 -19.59
N VAL A 381 -20.15 5.16 -18.41
CA VAL A 381 -20.38 6.50 -17.83
C VAL A 381 -19.99 7.61 -18.81
N LEU A 382 -18.80 7.52 -19.42
CA LEU A 382 -18.36 8.52 -20.39
C LEU A 382 -19.25 8.53 -21.64
N PHE A 383 -19.71 7.36 -22.09
CA PHE A 383 -20.66 7.27 -23.19
C PHE A 383 -22.01 7.91 -22.85
N VAL A 384 -22.54 7.68 -21.65
CA VAL A 384 -23.76 8.36 -21.16
C VAL A 384 -23.58 9.87 -21.18
N PHE A 385 -22.43 10.33 -20.70
CA PHE A 385 -22.12 11.76 -20.68
C PHE A 385 -22.15 12.37 -22.08
N VAL A 386 -21.48 11.75 -23.07
CA VAL A 386 -21.54 12.17 -24.49
C VAL A 386 -22.98 12.24 -25.01
N MET A 387 -23.79 11.23 -24.70
CA MET A 387 -25.17 11.16 -25.16
C MET A 387 -26.04 12.24 -24.52
N SER A 388 -25.78 12.57 -23.25
CA SER A 388 -26.49 13.64 -22.52
C SER A 388 -26.15 15.03 -23.03
N GLU A 389 -24.91 15.28 -23.47
CA GLU A 389 -24.51 16.60 -23.94
C GLU A 389 -25.03 16.93 -25.35
N LYS A 390 -25.19 15.92 -26.20
CA LYS A 390 -25.80 16.09 -27.53
C LYS A 390 -27.34 16.14 -27.50
N ALA A 391 -27.94 15.99 -26.34
CA ALA A 391 -29.38 15.97 -26.20
C ALA A 391 -29.96 17.39 -26.19
N ASP A 392 -30.60 17.83 -27.28
CA ASP A 392 -31.49 19.00 -27.19
C ASP A 392 -32.51 18.84 -26.05
N PRO A 393 -32.63 19.84 -25.16
CA PRO A 393 -33.41 19.74 -23.92
C PRO A 393 -34.92 19.62 -24.13
N GLU A 394 -35.43 19.91 -25.33
CA GLU A 394 -36.87 19.86 -25.62
C GLU A 394 -37.38 18.45 -26.00
N ASP A 395 -36.49 17.48 -26.15
CA ASP A 395 -36.84 16.16 -26.68
C ASP A 395 -37.16 15.16 -25.56
N TYR A 396 -38.46 14.98 -25.25
CA TYR A 396 -38.96 14.14 -24.14
C TYR A 396 -38.44 12.69 -24.17
N ASN A 397 -38.14 12.15 -25.36
CA ASN A 397 -37.56 10.80 -25.51
C ASN A 397 -36.13 10.68 -24.93
N LYS A 398 -35.43 11.79 -24.69
CA LYS A 398 -34.04 11.79 -24.20
C LYS A 398 -33.92 11.65 -22.68
N GLN A 399 -34.90 12.14 -21.93
CA GLN A 399 -34.98 11.87 -20.49
C GLN A 399 -35.03 10.35 -20.24
N SER A 400 -35.84 9.62 -21.04
CA SER A 400 -35.93 8.17 -20.96
C SER A 400 -34.61 7.46 -21.30
N ALA A 401 -33.84 7.97 -22.27
CA ALA A 401 -32.53 7.41 -22.61
C ALA A 401 -31.50 7.62 -21.50
N SER A 402 -31.46 8.81 -20.89
CA SER A 402 -30.61 9.11 -19.73
C SER A 402 -30.97 8.23 -18.53
N ASP A 403 -32.27 8.09 -18.24
CA ASP A 403 -32.75 7.27 -17.13
C ASP A 403 -32.44 5.78 -17.35
N ALA A 404 -32.57 5.27 -18.57
CA ALA A 404 -32.23 3.90 -18.92
C ALA A 404 -30.71 3.64 -18.78
N LEU A 405 -29.88 4.60 -19.20
CA LEU A 405 -28.44 4.51 -19.06
C LEU A 405 -27.99 4.59 -17.60
N PHE A 406 -28.63 5.43 -16.80
CA PHE A 406 -28.43 5.47 -15.35
C PHE A 406 -28.83 4.15 -14.68
N ALA A 407 -29.93 3.53 -15.12
CA ALA A 407 -30.33 2.20 -14.65
C ALA A 407 -29.29 1.13 -15.02
N VAL A 408 -28.74 1.16 -16.24
CA VAL A 408 -27.64 0.26 -16.66
C VAL A 408 -26.41 0.46 -15.78
N GLN A 409 -26.04 1.70 -15.49
CA GLN A 409 -24.91 2.04 -14.62
C GLN A 409 -25.12 1.49 -13.20
N MET A 410 -26.31 1.65 -12.63
CA MET A 410 -26.66 1.12 -11.31
C MET A 410 -26.59 -0.42 -11.29
N LEU A 411 -27.07 -1.08 -12.35
CA LEU A 411 -27.00 -2.54 -12.47
C LEU A 411 -25.55 -3.03 -12.60
N LEU A 412 -24.70 -2.31 -13.35
CA LEU A 412 -23.29 -2.65 -13.50
C LEU A 412 -22.54 -2.48 -12.18
N GLY A 413 -22.79 -1.40 -11.43
CA GLY A 413 -22.27 -1.19 -10.09
C GLY A 413 -22.68 -2.30 -9.11
N LEU A 414 -23.97 -2.69 -9.11
CA LEU A 414 -24.45 -3.82 -8.30
C LEU A 414 -23.80 -5.15 -8.68
N TYR A 415 -23.57 -5.38 -9.98
CA TYR A 415 -22.88 -6.57 -10.48
C TYR A 415 -21.42 -6.62 -10.04
N ILE A 416 -20.70 -5.49 -10.08
CA ILE A 416 -19.32 -5.38 -9.55
C ILE A 416 -19.31 -5.69 -8.05
N VAL A 417 -20.22 -5.11 -7.27
CA VAL A 417 -20.34 -5.39 -5.83
C VAL A 417 -20.59 -6.88 -5.59
N TRP A 418 -21.49 -7.50 -6.36
CA TRP A 418 -21.80 -8.92 -6.26
C TRP A 418 -20.56 -9.81 -6.54
N ILE A 419 -19.73 -9.47 -7.54
CA ILE A 419 -18.46 -10.17 -7.82
C ILE A 419 -17.41 -9.93 -6.72
N MET A 420 -17.41 -8.74 -6.09
CA MET A 420 -16.44 -8.41 -5.04
C MET A 420 -16.70 -9.15 -3.72
N ILE A 421 -17.94 -9.52 -3.41
CA ILE A 421 -18.29 -10.25 -2.18
C ILE A 421 -17.48 -11.55 -2.00
N PRO A 422 -17.42 -12.49 -2.97
CA PRO A 422 -16.62 -13.71 -2.81
C PRO A 422 -15.12 -13.41 -2.71
N PHE A 423 -14.61 -12.40 -3.41
CA PHE A 423 -13.21 -11.99 -3.33
C PHE A 423 -12.82 -11.52 -1.93
N VAL A 424 -13.62 -10.60 -1.35
CA VAL A 424 -13.42 -10.13 0.02
C VAL A 424 -13.54 -11.28 1.01
N LYS A 425 -14.45 -12.24 0.78
CA LYS A 425 -14.61 -13.41 1.62
C LYS A 425 -13.38 -14.33 1.56
N GLU A 426 -12.81 -14.58 0.38
CA GLU A 426 -11.61 -15.42 0.22
C GLU A 426 -10.39 -14.80 0.91
N GLU A 427 -10.14 -13.51 0.70
CA GLU A 427 -9.05 -12.78 1.37
C GLU A 427 -9.22 -12.78 2.89
N PHE A 428 -10.46 -12.58 3.37
CA PHE A 428 -10.75 -12.62 4.80
C PHE A 428 -10.51 -14.02 5.40
N LEU A 429 -10.94 -15.08 4.70
CA LEU A 429 -10.72 -16.46 5.12
C LEU A 429 -9.22 -16.84 5.10
N GLU A 430 -8.44 -16.32 4.14
CA GLU A 430 -6.99 -16.53 4.11
C GLU A 430 -6.30 -15.86 5.30
N VAL A 431 -6.68 -14.62 5.61
CA VAL A 431 -6.16 -13.91 6.80
C VAL A 431 -6.56 -14.64 8.08
N GLU A 432 -7.83 -15.05 8.20
CA GLU A 432 -8.30 -15.82 9.34
C GLU A 432 -7.53 -17.14 9.49
N GLY A 433 -7.30 -17.86 8.39
CA GLY A 433 -6.51 -19.09 8.38
C GLY A 433 -5.07 -18.90 8.83
N LYS A 434 -4.39 -17.85 8.35
CA LYS A 434 -3.01 -17.51 8.75
C LYS A 434 -2.94 -17.13 10.22
N VAL A 435 -3.89 -16.33 10.71
CA VAL A 435 -3.99 -15.94 12.12
C VAL A 435 -4.24 -17.17 13.00
N LEU A 436 -5.20 -18.03 12.63
CA LEU A 436 -5.49 -19.27 13.36
C LEU A 436 -4.30 -20.22 13.37
N ALA A 437 -3.57 -20.35 12.27
CA ALA A 437 -2.35 -21.17 12.21
C ALA A 437 -1.25 -20.61 13.12
N MET A 438 -1.05 -19.29 13.13
CA MET A 438 -0.10 -18.62 14.02
C MET A 438 -0.46 -18.81 15.49
N VAL A 439 -1.73 -18.57 15.85
CA VAL A 439 -2.25 -18.78 17.21
C VAL A 439 -2.09 -20.24 17.63
N ARG A 440 -2.45 -21.20 16.76
CA ARG A 440 -2.28 -22.64 17.05
C ARG A 440 -0.83 -23.01 17.30
N LYS A 441 0.11 -22.48 16.51
CA LYS A 441 1.55 -22.71 16.69
C LYS A 441 2.04 -22.14 18.03
N SER A 442 1.59 -20.94 18.39
CA SER A 442 1.90 -20.32 19.69
C SER A 442 1.36 -21.15 20.86
N VAL A 443 0.11 -21.60 20.79
CA VAL A 443 -0.51 -22.44 21.84
C VAL A 443 0.24 -23.77 22.00
N LEU A 444 0.60 -24.45 20.90
CA LEU A 444 1.37 -25.69 20.95
C LEU A 444 2.76 -25.48 21.57
N ASN A 445 3.41 -24.35 21.29
CA ASN A 445 4.69 -24.02 21.87
C ASN A 445 4.59 -23.75 23.38
N VAL A 446 3.55 -23.03 23.83
CA VAL A 446 3.28 -22.81 25.26
C VAL A 446 3.00 -24.14 25.96
N GLN A 447 2.17 -25.00 25.37
CA GLN A 447 1.86 -26.32 25.93
C GLN A 447 3.12 -27.20 26.07
N LYS A 448 4.03 -27.16 25.08
CA LYS A 448 5.34 -27.83 25.16
C LYS A 448 6.25 -27.25 26.25
N ARG A 449 6.21 -25.94 26.49
CA ARG A 449 6.99 -25.31 27.57
C ARG A 449 6.45 -25.72 28.95
N LEU A 450 5.13 -25.72 29.12
CA LEU A 450 4.48 -26.16 30.36
C LEU A 450 4.76 -27.63 30.68
N SER A 451 4.74 -28.52 29.68
CA SER A 451 5.06 -29.94 29.88
C SER A 451 6.54 -30.19 30.23
N ARG A 452 7.45 -29.35 29.74
CA ARG A 452 8.86 -29.39 30.16
C ARG A 452 9.05 -28.88 31.59
N GLN A 453 8.36 -27.80 31.96
CA GLN A 453 8.42 -27.27 33.33
C GLN A 453 7.82 -28.24 34.36
N SER A 454 6.73 -28.93 34.02
CA SER A 454 6.15 -29.93 34.92
C SER A 454 7.11 -31.11 35.14
N LYS A 455 7.73 -31.62 34.06
CA LYS A 455 8.75 -32.68 34.15
C LYS A 455 9.96 -32.26 34.97
N ALA A 456 10.49 -31.06 34.74
CA ALA A 456 11.64 -30.56 35.51
C ALA A 456 11.33 -30.42 37.01
N LYS A 457 10.10 -30.01 37.37
CA LYS A 457 9.66 -29.96 38.78
C LYS A 457 9.48 -31.35 39.41
N GLU A 458 9.13 -32.34 38.60
CA GLU A 458 9.00 -33.73 39.06
C GLU A 458 10.38 -34.35 39.28
N GLU A 459 11.30 -34.16 38.32
CA GLU A 459 12.70 -34.57 38.44
C GLU A 459 13.42 -33.90 39.62
N SER A 460 13.16 -32.60 39.88
CA SER A 460 13.78 -31.92 41.03
C SER A 460 13.28 -32.45 42.38
N LYS A 461 12.00 -32.86 42.46
CA LYS A 461 11.44 -33.46 43.70
C LYS A 461 12.03 -34.82 43.97
N VAL A 462 12.19 -35.65 42.94
CA VAL A 462 12.82 -36.97 43.07
C VAL A 462 14.26 -36.82 43.54
N ALA A 463 15.01 -35.86 42.99
CA ALA A 463 16.38 -35.59 43.43
C ALA A 463 16.48 -35.12 44.89
N GLU A 464 15.49 -34.37 45.39
CA GLU A 464 15.43 -33.90 46.79
C GLU A 464 15.05 -35.02 47.77
N GLU A 465 14.29 -36.04 47.33
CA GLU A 465 13.99 -37.23 48.13
C GLU A 465 15.14 -38.24 48.21
N GLU A 466 16.09 -38.20 47.25
CA GLU A 466 17.27 -39.06 47.23
C GLU A 466 18.45 -38.52 48.07
N THR A 467 18.45 -37.21 48.40
CA THR A 467 19.45 -36.54 49.26
C THR A 467 19.03 -36.52 50.72
#